data_AF-A0A484GQF1-F1
#
_entry.id   AF-A0A484GQF1-F1
#
_cell.length_a   1.000
_cell.length_b   1.000
_cell.length_c   1.000
_cell.angle_alpha   90.00
_cell.angle_beta   90.00
_cell.angle_gamma   90.00
#
_symmetry.space_group_name_H-M   'P 1'
#
loop_
_entity.id
_entity.type
_entity.pdbx_description
1 polymer ?
#
loop_
_entity_poly.entity_id
_entity_poly.type
_entity_poly.pdbx_seq_one_letter_code
_entity_poly.pdbx_strand_id
1 'polypeptide(L)' 'MANREKWPENWSLTYNIILQLDLYCHRMGKWTEVPYIQAFMILYQ' A
#
# COMPACT_ATOMS: atom_id res chain seq x y z
N MET A 1 -5.99 15.20 -21.28
CA MET A 1 -4.63 14.70 -20.99
C MET A 1 -4.62 14.20 -19.55
N ALA A 2 -4.22 12.95 -19.35
CA ALA A 2 -4.25 12.24 -18.08
C ALA A 2 -3.68 13.07 -16.93
N ASN A 3 -4.50 13.25 -15.89
CA ASN A 3 -4.04 13.60 -14.55
C ASN A 3 -3.14 12.45 -14.10
N ARG A 4 -1.85 12.51 -14.46
CA ARG A 4 -0.84 11.65 -13.87
C ARG A 4 -0.83 12.05 -12.41
N GLU A 5 -1.50 11.25 -11.58
CA GLU A 5 -1.42 11.32 -10.13
C GLU A 5 0.06 11.40 -9.78
N LYS A 6 0.49 12.62 -9.48
CA LYS A 6 1.88 12.93 -9.23
C LYS A 6 2.12 12.43 -7.81
N TRP A 7 2.62 11.21 -7.73
CA TRP A 7 2.90 10.59 -6.46
C TRP A 7 3.85 11.48 -5.64
N PRO A 8 3.61 11.67 -4.34
CA PRO A 8 4.44 12.52 -3.52
C PRO A 8 5.88 11.98 -3.47
N GLU A 9 6.85 12.86 -3.73
CA GLU A 9 8.29 12.53 -3.82
C GLU A 9 8.84 11.93 -2.51
N ASN A 10 8.19 12.22 -1.38
CA ASN A 10 8.40 11.52 -0.12
C ASN A 10 7.39 10.39 0.04
N TRP A 11 7.60 9.31 -0.72
CA TRP A 11 6.98 8.02 -0.42
C TRP A 11 7.68 7.37 0.76
N SER A 12 7.72 8.08 1.89
CA SER A 12 7.94 7.43 3.17
C SER A 12 6.87 6.36 3.24
N LEU A 13 7.26 5.09 3.04
CA LEU A 13 6.41 3.92 3.19
C LEU A 13 6.11 3.81 4.69
N THR A 14 5.30 4.75 5.14
CA THR A 14 4.97 4.95 6.54
C THR A 14 4.08 3.77 6.89
N TYR A 15 4.33 3.12 8.01
CA TYR A 15 3.56 1.97 8.48
C TYR A 15 2.02 2.17 8.34
N ASN A 16 1.54 3.39 8.61
CA ASN A 16 0.15 3.79 8.41
C ASN A 16 -0.37 3.62 6.97
N ILE A 17 0.44 3.90 5.95
CA ILE A 17 0.07 3.74 4.54
C ILE A 17 -0.04 2.25 4.20
N ILE A 18 0.91 1.43 4.68
CA ILE A 18 0.91 -0.02 4.46
C ILE A 18 -0.34 -0.64 5.13
N LEU A 19 -0.69 -0.20 6.34
CA LEU A 19 -1.90 -0.62 7.04
C LEU A 19 -3.18 -0.23 6.31
N GLN A 20 -3.26 0.99 5.77
CA GLN A 20 -4.42 1.42 4.98
C GLN A 20 -4.56 0.62 3.69
N LEU A 21 -3.44 0.28 3.03
CA LEU A 21 -3.40 -0.58 1.85
C LEU A 21 -3.87 -2.00 2.16
N ASP A 22 -3.44 -2.58 3.29
CA ASP A 22 -3.86 -3.90 3.74
C ASP A 22 -5.39 -3.96 3.94
N LEU A 23 -5.92 -3.01 4.71
CA LEU A 23 -7.36 -2.87 4.96
C LEU A 23 -8.15 -2.66 3.66
N TYR A 24 -7.61 -1.89 2.72
CA TYR A 24 -8.23 -1.69 1.41
C TYR A 24 -8.30 -2.99 0.60
N CYS A 25 -7.20 -3.76 0.55
CA CYS A 25 -7.18 -5.03 -0.15
C CYS A 25 -8.15 -6.04 0.46
N HIS A 26 -8.23 -6.10 1.80
CA HIS A 26 -9.23 -6.91 2.50
C HIS A 26 -10.67 -6.50 2.17
N ARG A 27 -10.98 -5.19 2.11
CA ARG A 27 -12.33 -4.69 1.77
C ARG A 27 -12.70 -4.92 0.31
N MET A 28 -11.74 -4.81 -0.61
CA MET A 28 -11.96 -5.00 -2.05
C MET A 28 -11.92 -6.47 -2.48
N GLY A 29 -11.61 -7.41 -1.57
CA GLY A 29 -11.44 -8.83 -1.90
C GLY A 29 -10.20 -9.11 -2.75
N LYS A 30 -9.20 -8.22 -2.69
CA LYS A 30 -7.90 -8.35 -3.38
C LYS A 30 -6.96 -9.25 -2.61
N TRP A 31 -7.39 -10.50 -2.42
CA TRP A 31 -6.69 -11.49 -1.59
C TRP A 31 -5.31 -11.87 -2.15
N THR A 32 -5.11 -11.75 -3.46
CA THR A 32 -3.83 -11.99 -4.13
C THR A 32 -2.77 -10.93 -3.78
N GLU A 33 -3.19 -9.73 -3.38
CA GLU A 33 -2.32 -8.58 -3.10
C GLU A 33 -1.94 -8.48 -1.61
N VAL A 34 -2.78 -9.01 -0.71
CA VAL A 34 -2.52 -9.09 0.75
C VAL A 34 -1.13 -9.65 1.10
N PRO A 35 -0.66 -10.80 0.55
CA PRO A 35 0.65 -11.35 0.93
C PRO A 35 1.81 -10.42 0.58
N TYR A 36 1.69 -9.62 -0.49
CA TYR A 36 2.72 -8.64 -0.84
C TYR A 36 2.76 -7.50 0.18
N ILE A 37 1.60 -6.99 0.58
CA ILE A 37 1.49 -5.90 1.56
C ILE A 37 2.03 -6.33 2.92
N GLN A 38 1.73 -7.56 3.34
CA GLN A 38 2.27 -8.13 4.57
C GLN A 38 3.79 -8.29 4.51
N ALA A 39 4.36 -8.69 3.36
CA ALA A 39 5.81 -8.72 3.18
C ALA A 39 6.43 -7.32 3.31
N PHE A 40 5.79 -6.29 2.77
CA PHE A 40 6.21 -4.90 2.97
C PHE A 40 6.14 -4.46 4.44
N MET A 41 5.18 -4.90 5.24
CA MET A 41 5.17 -4.59 6.68
C MET A 41 6.38 -5.18 7.42
N ILE A 42 6.81 -6.39 7.05
CA ILE A 42 7.95 -7.07 7.67
C ILE A 42 9.27 -6.42 7.26
N LEU A 43 9.40 -6.01 6.00
CA LEU A 43 10.63 -5.42 5.45
C LEU A 43 10.91 -4.00 5.95
N TYR A 44 9.88 -3.28 6.43
CA TYR A 44 9.96 -1.89 6.86
C TYR A 44 9.67 -1.69 8.37
N GLN A 45 9.91 -2.72 9.20
CA GLN A 45 9.99 -2.61 10.67
C GLN A 45 11.14 -1.70 11.11
#